data_AF-A0AAD2VPX8-F1
#
_entry.id   AF-A0AAD2VPX8-F1
#
_cell.length_a   1.000
_cell.length_b   1.000
_cell.length_c   1.000
_cell.angle_alpha   90.00
_cell.angle_beta   90.00
_cell.angle_gamma   90.00
#
_symmetry.space_group_name_H-M   'P 1'
#
loop_
_entity.id
_entity.type
_entity.pdbx_description
1 polymer ?
#
loop_
_entity_poly.entity_id
_entity_poly.type
_entity_poly.pdbx_seq_one_letter_code
_entity_poly.pdbx_strand_id
1 'polypeptide(L)'
;MKRINRYHENDFISSESDVVLDSDEVTVSTKNDIVIGLEPEQVVNFENLKGFIVEISRNIPDFDNQVQRYFYNIDKEPDFPHNLSVIYIEDNSAILDYWSEEVNNQFTMIFQYNNGIWKLIDANGRKPD
;
A
#
# COMPACT_ATOMS: atom_id res chain seq x y z
N MET A 1 -12.81 -16.49 -1.93
CA MET A 1 -12.59 -15.05 -1.71
C MET A 1 -12.97 -14.32 -2.98
N LYS A 2 -13.93 -13.40 -2.92
CA LYS A 2 -14.54 -12.77 -4.12
C LYS A 2 -13.70 -11.66 -4.77
N ARG A 3 -12.60 -11.20 -4.14
CA ARG A 3 -11.82 -10.01 -4.59
C ARG A 3 -10.29 -10.21 -4.73
N ILE A 4 -9.80 -11.45 -4.79
CA ILE A 4 -8.35 -11.69 -5.02
C ILE A 4 -7.95 -11.09 -6.37
N ASN A 5 -6.77 -10.48 -6.45
CA ASN A 5 -6.20 -9.87 -7.66
C ASN A 5 -7.06 -8.72 -8.21
N ARG A 6 -7.61 -7.89 -7.32
CA ARG A 6 -8.41 -6.72 -7.72
C ARG A 6 -7.59 -5.60 -8.37
N TYR A 7 -6.29 -5.59 -8.11
CA TYR A 7 -5.33 -4.64 -8.67
C TYR A 7 -4.42 -5.34 -9.67
N HIS A 8 -4.09 -4.64 -10.75
CA HIS A 8 -3.16 -5.10 -11.77
C HIS A 8 -1.95 -4.17 -11.83
N GLU A 9 -0.77 -4.69 -12.19
CA GLU A 9 0.48 -3.91 -12.26
C GLU A 9 0.32 -2.63 -13.11
N ASN A 10 -0.37 -2.72 -14.24
CA ASN A 10 -0.60 -1.59 -15.15
C ASN A 10 -1.57 -0.53 -14.60
N ASP A 11 -2.19 -0.77 -13.45
CA ASP A 11 -3.00 0.24 -12.76
C ASP A 11 -2.13 1.26 -12.00
N PHE A 12 -0.82 1.01 -11.87
CA PHE A 12 0.10 1.80 -11.07
C PHE A 12 1.22 2.43 -11.89
N ILE A 13 1.80 3.50 -11.35
CA ILE A 13 3.02 4.09 -11.89
C ILE A 13 4.16 3.07 -11.90
N SER A 14 5.02 3.14 -12.91
CA SER A 14 6.05 2.11 -13.14
C SER A 14 7.45 2.67 -13.37
N SER A 15 7.63 3.99 -13.43
CA SER A 15 8.92 4.63 -13.63
C SER A 15 9.06 5.91 -12.79
N GLU A 16 10.29 6.34 -12.51
CA GLU A 16 10.54 7.57 -11.75
C GLU A 16 10.03 8.82 -12.47
N SER A 17 9.92 8.79 -13.81
CA SER A 17 9.33 9.89 -14.58
C SER A 17 7.82 10.04 -14.38
N ASP A 18 7.15 9.01 -13.89
CA ASP A 18 5.73 9.05 -13.55
C ASP A 18 5.49 9.61 -12.14
N VAL A 19 6.55 9.71 -11.32
CA VAL A 19 6.46 10.15 -9.92
C VAL A 19 6.41 11.68 -9.87
N VAL A 20 5.19 12.19 -9.72
CA VAL A 20 4.92 13.63 -9.59
C VAL A 20 4.43 13.91 -8.17
N LEU A 21 5.12 14.81 -7.49
CA LEU A 21 4.69 15.34 -6.19
C LEU A 21 3.65 16.43 -6.39
N ASP A 22 2.51 16.29 -5.72
CA ASP A 22 1.49 17.32 -5.59
C ASP A 22 1.31 17.65 -4.10
N SER A 23 1.77 18.83 -3.69
CA SER A 23 1.89 19.21 -2.28
C SER A 23 2.74 18.21 -1.48
N ASP A 24 2.08 17.28 -0.80
CA ASP A 24 2.60 16.28 0.13
C ASP A 24 2.18 14.87 -0.30
N GLU A 25 1.61 14.70 -1.49
CA GLU A 25 1.14 13.41 -1.98
C GLU A 25 1.69 13.07 -3.36
N VAL A 26 1.80 11.76 -3.62
CA VAL A 26 2.07 11.22 -4.94
C VAL A 26 0.94 10.29 -5.32
N THR A 27 0.22 10.61 -6.39
CA THR A 27 -0.76 9.67 -6.96
C THR A 27 -0.06 8.49 -7.59
N VAL A 28 -0.25 7.29 -7.03
CA VAL A 28 0.35 6.05 -7.56
C VAL A 28 -0.62 5.25 -8.42
N SER A 29 -1.93 5.47 -8.27
CA SER A 29 -2.95 4.92 -9.17
C SER A 29 -4.14 5.87 -9.30
N THR A 30 -4.25 6.58 -10.42
CA THR A 30 -5.43 7.43 -10.71
C THR A 30 -6.71 6.61 -10.85
N LYS A 31 -6.62 5.39 -11.37
CA LYS A 31 -7.78 4.50 -11.59
C LYS A 31 -8.42 4.07 -10.27
N ASN A 32 -7.62 3.85 -9.23
CA ASN A 32 -8.06 3.34 -7.94
C ASN A 32 -8.07 4.41 -6.85
N ASP A 33 -7.70 5.66 -7.19
CA ASP A 33 -7.58 6.78 -6.25
C ASP A 33 -6.65 6.47 -5.06
N ILE A 34 -5.45 5.93 -5.37
CA ILE A 34 -4.45 5.55 -4.37
C ILE A 34 -3.28 6.54 -4.44
N VAL A 35 -2.91 7.07 -3.28
CA VAL A 35 -1.80 8.00 -3.10
C VAL A 35 -0.77 7.47 -2.10
N ILE A 36 0.47 7.92 -2.23
CA ILE A 36 1.48 7.88 -1.16
C ILE A 36 1.53 9.26 -0.52
N GLY A 37 1.21 9.35 0.77
CA GLY A 37 1.37 10.55 1.57
C GLY A 37 2.79 10.67 2.10
N LEU A 38 3.34 11.88 2.07
CA LEU A 38 4.72 12.19 2.47
C LEU A 38 4.73 13.23 3.60
N GLU A 39 5.54 12.96 4.62
CA GLU A 39 5.80 13.92 5.69
C GLU A 39 6.66 15.10 5.19
N PRO A 40 6.67 16.27 5.87
CA PRO A 40 7.41 17.46 5.42
C PRO A 40 8.90 17.22 5.10
N GLU A 41 9.59 16.40 5.89
CA GLU A 41 10.98 16.03 5.64
C GLU A 41 11.16 15.12 4.41
N GLN A 42 10.15 14.30 4.12
CA GLN A 42 10.13 13.43 2.94
C GLN A 42 9.86 14.24 1.67
N VAL A 43 8.99 15.25 1.76
CA VAL A 43 8.77 16.24 0.70
C VAL A 43 10.08 16.96 0.35
N VAL A 44 10.86 17.39 1.36
CA VAL A 44 12.18 18.00 1.14
C VAL A 44 13.16 17.03 0.47
N ASN A 45 13.06 15.73 0.76
CA ASN A 45 13.91 14.68 0.21
C ASN A 45 13.29 13.93 -0.98
N PHE A 46 12.26 14.49 -1.61
CA PHE A 46 11.41 13.78 -2.58
C PHE A 46 12.18 13.15 -3.74
N GLU A 47 13.18 13.85 -4.29
CA GLU A 47 13.97 13.34 -5.43
C GLU A 47 14.69 12.03 -5.10
N ASN A 48 15.15 11.84 -3.86
CA ASN A 48 15.79 10.59 -3.43
C ASN A 48 14.77 9.47 -3.12
N LEU A 49 13.49 9.81 -2.94
CA LEU A 49 12.43 8.85 -2.64
C LEU A 49 11.76 8.27 -3.89
N LYS A 50 11.91 8.90 -5.08
CA LYS A 50 11.24 8.47 -6.32
C LYS A 50 11.43 6.98 -6.61
N GLY A 51 12.67 6.49 -6.52
CA GLY A 51 12.96 5.07 -6.75
C GLY A 51 12.22 4.15 -5.77
N PHE A 52 12.11 4.56 -4.49
CA PHE A 52 11.41 3.79 -3.47
C PHE A 52 9.87 3.86 -3.64
N ILE A 53 9.34 5.00 -4.05
CA ILE A 53 7.92 5.16 -4.41
C ILE A 53 7.54 4.24 -5.58
N VAL A 54 8.40 4.13 -6.61
CA VAL A 54 8.19 3.19 -7.71
C VAL A 54 8.25 1.75 -7.23
N GLU A 55 9.20 1.43 -6.35
CA GLU A 55 9.31 0.09 -5.74
C GLU A 55 8.04 -0.28 -4.97
N ILE A 56 7.50 0.61 -4.14
CA ILE A 56 6.23 0.39 -3.44
C ILE A 56 5.10 0.19 -4.46
N SER A 57 4.97 1.11 -5.42
CA SER A 57 3.86 1.13 -6.40
C SER A 57 3.73 -0.18 -7.17
N ARG A 58 4.86 -0.75 -7.61
CA ARG A 58 4.91 -2.03 -8.32
C ARG A 58 4.47 -3.22 -7.46
N ASN A 59 4.65 -3.14 -6.15
CA ASN A 59 4.33 -4.22 -5.22
C ASN A 59 2.91 -4.11 -4.62
N ILE A 60 2.17 -3.02 -4.84
CA ILE A 60 0.80 -2.84 -4.31
C ILE A 60 -0.13 -4.01 -4.65
N PRO A 61 -0.17 -4.56 -5.89
CA PRO A 61 -1.01 -5.72 -6.19
C PRO A 61 -0.69 -6.94 -5.33
N ASP A 62 0.59 -7.20 -5.05
CA ASP A 62 0.99 -8.32 -4.21
C ASP A 62 0.70 -8.05 -2.72
N PHE A 63 0.97 -6.84 -2.24
CA PHE A 63 0.60 -6.43 -0.88
C PHE A 63 -0.88 -6.64 -0.64
N ASP A 64 -1.73 -6.12 -1.51
CA ASP A 64 -3.19 -6.23 -1.37
C ASP A 64 -3.64 -7.69 -1.38
N ASN A 65 -3.07 -8.52 -2.25
CA ASN A 65 -3.32 -9.96 -2.25
C ASN A 65 -2.92 -10.65 -0.94
N GLN A 66 -1.79 -10.27 -0.35
CA GLN A 66 -1.35 -10.79 0.95
C GLN A 66 -2.32 -10.36 2.07
N VAL A 67 -2.75 -9.10 2.08
CA VAL A 67 -3.74 -8.58 3.05
C VAL A 67 -5.05 -9.36 2.94
N GLN A 68 -5.60 -9.51 1.75
CA GLN A 68 -6.85 -10.23 1.57
C GLN A 68 -6.74 -11.70 2.03
N ARG A 69 -5.62 -12.38 1.73
CA ARG A 69 -5.36 -13.76 2.18
C ARG A 69 -5.28 -13.84 3.71
N TYR A 70 -4.64 -12.86 4.35
CA TYR A 70 -4.56 -12.78 5.81
C TYR A 70 -5.96 -12.71 6.44
N PHE A 71 -6.81 -11.80 5.99
CA PHE A 71 -8.18 -11.66 6.49
C PHE A 71 -9.05 -12.91 6.22
N TYR A 72 -8.94 -13.49 5.02
CA TYR A 72 -9.63 -14.76 4.73
C TYR A 72 -9.21 -15.88 5.68
N ASN A 73 -7.94 -15.93 6.07
CA ASN A 73 -7.45 -16.98 6.94
C ASN A 73 -7.95 -16.84 8.38
N ILE A 74 -8.03 -15.60 8.89
CA ILE A 74 -8.44 -15.31 10.27
C ILE A 74 -9.95 -15.39 10.43
N ASP A 75 -10.71 -14.64 9.64
CA ASP A 75 -12.14 -14.44 9.88
C ASP A 75 -13.02 -15.34 8.99
N LYS A 76 -12.41 -16.10 8.06
CA LYS A 76 -13.11 -16.88 7.02
C LYS A 76 -14.07 -16.03 6.19
N GLU A 77 -13.85 -14.71 6.15
CA GLU A 77 -14.69 -13.78 5.42
C GLU A 77 -14.51 -13.97 3.91
N PRO A 78 -15.58 -14.31 3.17
CA PRO A 78 -15.49 -14.60 1.75
C PRO A 78 -15.35 -13.34 0.88
N ASP A 79 -15.66 -12.17 1.43
CA ASP A 79 -15.55 -10.86 0.78
C ASP A 79 -14.64 -9.94 1.59
N PHE A 80 -13.89 -9.07 0.91
CA PHE A 80 -12.98 -8.13 1.53
C PHE A 80 -13.45 -6.70 1.22
N PRO A 81 -14.21 -6.05 2.12
CA PRO A 81 -14.93 -4.81 1.83
C PRO A 81 -14.06 -3.55 1.97
N HIS A 82 -12.75 -3.69 2.19
CA HIS A 82 -11.84 -2.58 2.47
C HIS A 82 -11.09 -2.16 1.22
N ASN A 83 -11.05 -0.86 0.94
CA ASN A 83 -10.26 -0.27 -0.13
C ASN A 83 -8.96 0.28 0.44
N LEU A 84 -7.85 0.08 -0.29
CA LEU A 84 -6.61 0.76 0.02
C LEU A 84 -6.79 2.25 -0.34
N SER A 85 -6.60 3.14 0.63
CA SER A 85 -6.82 4.58 0.43
C SER A 85 -5.49 5.32 0.33
N VAL A 86 -4.64 5.17 1.34
CA VAL A 86 -3.39 5.92 1.47
C VAL A 86 -2.27 4.95 1.84
N ILE A 87 -1.08 5.24 1.36
CA ILE A 87 0.14 4.55 1.75
C ILE A 87 1.09 5.57 2.38
N TYR A 88 1.71 5.22 3.51
CA TYR A 88 2.75 6.03 4.14
C TYR A 88 4.10 5.32 4.04
N ILE A 89 5.17 6.12 4.01
CA ILE A 89 6.55 5.64 4.04
C ILE A 89 7.13 5.89 5.42
N GLU A 90 7.68 4.85 6.05
CA GLU A 90 8.46 4.98 7.28
C GLU A 90 9.72 4.12 7.15
N ASP A 91 10.89 4.77 7.12
CA ASP A 91 12.18 4.14 6.81
C ASP A 91 12.14 3.28 5.53
N ASN A 92 12.28 1.96 5.69
CA ASN A 92 12.20 0.96 4.63
C ASN A 92 10.85 0.24 4.59
N SER A 93 9.81 0.84 5.16
CA SER A 93 8.48 0.25 5.29
C SER A 93 7.44 1.04 4.51
N ALA A 94 6.44 0.32 4.02
CA ALA A 94 5.20 0.84 3.46
C ALA A 94 4.06 0.48 4.42
N ILE A 95 3.36 1.51 4.90
CA ILE A 95 2.19 1.37 5.76
C ILE A 95 0.97 1.59 4.87
N LEU A 96 0.22 0.52 4.62
CA LEU A 96 -0.98 0.55 3.82
C LEU A 96 -2.19 0.81 4.72
N ASP A 97 -2.91 1.89 4.45
CA ASP A 97 -4.10 2.29 5.20
C ASP A 97 -5.37 1.93 4.43
N TYR A 98 -6.15 1.02 5.03
CA TYR A 98 -7.36 0.45 4.46
C TYR A 98 -8.59 1.04 5.14
N TRP A 99 -9.56 1.48 4.33
CA TRP A 99 -10.84 2.00 4.79
C TRP A 99 -12.02 1.23 4.16
N SER A 100 -13.08 1.03 4.92
CA SER A 100 -14.37 0.55 4.40
C SER A 100 -15.52 1.36 4.96
N GLU A 101 -16.28 1.99 4.07
CA GLU A 101 -17.58 2.59 4.42
C GLU A 101 -18.62 1.52 4.77
N GLU A 102 -18.59 0.36 4.08
CA GLU A 102 -19.58 -0.71 4.26
C GLU A 102 -19.59 -1.27 5.68
N VAL A 103 -18.41 -1.44 6.28
CA VAL A 103 -18.26 -1.94 7.65
C VAL A 103 -17.83 -0.86 8.65
N ASN A 104 -17.67 0.40 8.19
CA ASN A 104 -17.25 1.56 8.97
C ASN A 104 -16.01 1.28 9.84
N ASN A 105 -14.96 0.77 9.22
CA ASN A 105 -13.72 0.37 9.89
C ASN A 105 -12.48 0.74 9.07
N GLN A 106 -11.39 1.01 9.79
CA GLN A 106 -10.07 1.31 9.26
C GLN A 106 -9.03 0.40 9.89
N PHE A 107 -8.02 0.01 9.12
CA PHE A 107 -6.86 -0.68 9.67
C PHE A 107 -5.62 -0.45 8.81
N THR A 108 -4.46 -0.71 9.40
CA THR A 108 -3.18 -0.62 8.70
C THR A 108 -2.50 -1.97 8.55
N MET A 109 -1.69 -2.09 7.50
CA MET A 109 -0.82 -3.24 7.24
C MET A 109 0.58 -2.71 6.93
N ILE A 110 1.60 -3.26 7.59
CA ILE A 110 2.97 -2.76 7.44
C ILE A 110 3.80 -3.82 6.72
N PHE A 111 4.32 -3.44 5.56
CA PHE A 111 5.30 -4.21 4.80
C PHE A 111 6.67 -3.57 4.95
N GLN A 112 7.68 -4.38 5.25
CA GLN A 112 9.07 -3.91 5.35
C GLN A 112 9.91 -4.51 4.22
N TYR A 113 10.73 -3.66 3.59
CA TYR A 113 11.66 -4.05 2.55
C TYR A 113 13.03 -4.38 3.12
N ASN A 114 13.43 -5.65 3.03
CA ASN A 114 14.74 -6.12 3.49
C ASN A 114 15.38 -7.05 2.46
N ASN A 115 16.62 -6.78 2.09
CA ASN A 115 17.41 -7.62 1.17
C ASN A 115 16.70 -7.94 -0.16
N GLY A 116 15.99 -6.96 -0.73
CA GLY A 116 15.30 -7.13 -2.01
C GLY A 116 13.91 -7.77 -1.89
N ILE A 117 13.40 -8.01 -0.68
CA ILE A 117 12.16 -8.73 -0.44
C ILE A 117 11.27 -7.91 0.49
N TRP A 118 10.00 -7.77 0.11
CA TRP A 118 8.96 -7.25 0.98
C TRP A 118 8.39 -8.34 1.87
N LYS A 119 8.22 -8.03 3.16
CA LYS A 119 7.59 -8.92 4.13
C LYS A 119 6.53 -8.16 4.92
N LEU A 120 5.35 -8.72 5.05
CA LEU A 120 4.36 -8.27 6.03
C LEU A 120 4.92 -8.47 7.45
N ILE A 121 5.03 -7.39 8.23
CA ILE A 121 5.60 -7.41 9.58
C ILE A 121 4.59 -7.01 10.67
N ASP A 122 3.52 -6.30 10.30
CA ASP A 122 2.42 -5.95 11.18
C ASP A 122 1.10 -5.97 10.41
N ALA A 123 0.08 -6.54 11.03
CA ALA A 123 -1.26 -6.68 10.50
C ALA A 123 -2.28 -6.16 11.51
N ASN A 124 -2.56 -4.86 11.45
CA ASN A 124 -3.44 -4.14 12.37
C ASN A 124 -3.02 -4.30 13.86
N GLY A 125 -1.74 -4.03 14.14
CA GLY A 125 -1.15 -4.13 15.48
C GLY A 125 -0.84 -5.57 15.93
N ARG A 126 -0.88 -6.53 14.99
CA ARG A 126 -0.58 -7.94 15.26
C ARG A 126 0.60 -8.40 14.41
N LYS A 127 1.50 -9.18 15.01
CA LYS A 127 2.55 -9.84 14.25
C LYS A 127 1.90 -10.91 13.33
N PRO A 128 2.14 -10.88 12.02
CA PRO A 128 1.70 -11.93 11.11
C PRO A 128 2.49 -13.22 11.43
N ASP A 129 1.77 -14.33 11.62
CA ASP A 129 2.32 -15.64 11.97
C ASP A 129 3.30 -16.20 10.91
#